data_AF-A0A957GT72-F1
#
_entry.id   AF-A0A957GT72-F1
#
_cell.length_a   1.000
_cell.length_b   1.000
_cell.length_c   1.000
_cell.angle_alpha   90.00
_cell.angle_beta   90.00
_cell.angle_gamma   90.00
#
_symmetry.space_group_name_H-M   'P 1'
#
loop_
_entity.id
_entity.type
_entity.pdbx_description
1 polymer ?
#
loop_
_entity_poly.entity_id
_entity_poly.type
_entity_poly.pdbx_seq_one_letter_code
_entity_poly.pdbx_strand_id
1 'polypeptide(L)'
;MGRMEMNRTLFSRWLAGAILWLGLNGILAADPRIGLVTFSERPLVDRDENQQPKGLVVSVLAELMHRAGLEYNIKFAPPKRALLIAQRTENHCVFPIDRSQEREVFFKWVSPVLISRHGFYAQPERNIKLVTLKDARPYVIGSYLGSGVS
;
A
#
# COMPACT_ATOMS: atom_id res chain seq x y z
N MET A 1 -0.50 -73.97 -32.55
CA MET A 1 -0.88 -72.58 -32.90
C MET A 1 -0.95 -71.78 -31.60
N GLY A 2 0.03 -70.90 -31.36
CA GLY A 2 0.35 -70.32 -30.04
C GLY A 2 -0.62 -69.22 -29.58
N ARG A 3 -1.00 -69.29 -28.31
CA ARG A 3 -1.78 -68.28 -27.57
C ARG A 3 -0.82 -67.17 -27.12
N MET A 4 -0.99 -65.95 -27.64
CA MET A 4 -0.24 -64.77 -27.22
C MET A 4 -0.77 -64.25 -25.87
N GLU A 5 0.04 -64.41 -24.82
CA GLU A 5 -0.14 -63.76 -23.52
C GLU A 5 0.41 -62.33 -23.60
N MET A 6 -0.47 -61.34 -23.51
CA MET A 6 -0.10 -59.92 -23.51
C MET A 6 0.26 -59.48 -22.08
N ASN A 7 1.54 -59.16 -21.90
CA ASN A 7 2.17 -58.89 -20.62
C ASN A 7 1.66 -57.57 -19.98
N ARG A 8 0.78 -57.68 -18.98
CA ARG A 8 0.09 -56.57 -18.27
C ARG A 8 1.01 -55.62 -17.49
N THR A 9 2.31 -55.92 -17.41
CA THR A 9 3.29 -55.21 -16.58
C THR A 9 3.95 -54.01 -17.28
N LEU A 10 3.82 -53.90 -18.61
CA LEU A 10 4.43 -52.81 -19.38
C LEU A 10 3.61 -51.52 -19.39
N PHE A 11 2.29 -51.60 -19.14
CA PHE A 11 1.40 -50.43 -19.17
C PHE A 11 1.43 -49.61 -17.88
N SER A 12 1.73 -50.20 -16.72
CA SER A 12 1.74 -49.45 -15.44
C SER A 12 3.00 -48.61 -15.21
N ARG A 13 4.10 -48.90 -15.94
CA ARG A 13 5.36 -48.14 -15.83
C ARG A 13 5.31 -46.78 -16.53
N TRP A 14 4.38 -46.58 -17.48
CA TRP A 14 4.20 -45.30 -18.17
C TRP A 14 3.26 -44.33 -17.42
N LEU A 15 2.35 -44.85 -16.60
CA LEU A 15 1.44 -44.04 -15.77
C LEU A 15 2.13 -43.44 -14.53
N ALA A 16 3.09 -44.15 -13.93
CA ALA A 16 3.83 -43.67 -12.76
C ALA A 16 4.78 -42.49 -13.11
N GLY A 17 5.33 -42.45 -14.33
CA GLY A 17 6.20 -41.35 -14.78
C GLY A 17 5.45 -40.04 -15.03
N ALA A 18 4.20 -40.10 -15.48
CA ALA A 18 3.38 -38.92 -15.76
C ALA A 18 2.91 -38.21 -14.47
N ILE A 19 2.63 -38.96 -13.41
CA ILE A 19 2.23 -38.41 -12.10
C ILE A 19 3.41 -37.72 -11.40
N LEU A 20 4.65 -38.19 -11.64
CA LEU A 20 5.86 -37.58 -11.11
C LEU A 20 6.24 -36.26 -11.83
N TRP A 21 5.73 -36.02 -13.04
CA TRP A 21 5.95 -34.77 -13.79
C TRP A 21 4.89 -33.68 -13.48
N LEU A 22 3.73 -34.07 -12.95
CA LEU A 22 2.66 -33.14 -12.54
C LEU A 22 2.82 -32.59 -11.12
N GLY A 23 3.61 -33.25 -10.26
CA GLY A 23 3.80 -32.84 -8.86
C GLY A 23 4.77 -31.67 -8.64
N LEU A 24 5.40 -31.15 -9.70
CA LEU A 24 6.43 -30.10 -9.62
C LEU A 24 6.03 -28.79 -10.31
N ASN A 25 4.74 -28.56 -10.56
CA ASN A 25 4.28 -27.21 -10.91
C ASN A 25 4.06 -26.45 -9.61
N GLY A 26 5.04 -25.60 -9.30
CA GLY A 26 5.21 -24.94 -8.03
C GLY A 26 3.91 -24.32 -7.51
N ILE A 27 3.66 -24.56 -6.23
CA ILE A 27 2.94 -23.60 -5.41
C ILE A 27 3.68 -22.28 -5.63
N LEU A 28 3.03 -21.32 -6.32
CA LEU A 28 3.44 -19.93 -6.26
C LEU A 28 3.33 -19.55 -4.79
N ALA A 29 4.42 -19.72 -4.06
CA ALA A 29 4.53 -19.23 -2.70
C ALA A 29 4.34 -17.71 -2.81
N ALA A 30 3.24 -17.21 -2.25
CA ALA A 30 3.02 -15.78 -2.13
C ALA A 30 4.28 -15.18 -1.49
N ASP A 31 4.82 -14.11 -2.08
CA ASP A 31 5.94 -13.38 -1.47
C ASP A 31 5.50 -13.00 -0.05
N PRO A 32 6.18 -13.51 1.00
CA PRO A 32 5.77 -13.24 2.38
C PRO A 32 5.98 -11.76 2.76
N ARG A 33 6.62 -10.98 1.89
CA ARG A 33 6.90 -9.56 2.09
C ARG A 33 5.67 -8.71 1.88
N ILE A 34 5.50 -7.73 2.75
CA ILE A 34 4.46 -6.71 2.56
C ILE A 34 4.90 -5.75 1.44
N GLY A 35 4.06 -5.63 0.41
CA GLY A 35 4.24 -4.66 -0.67
C GLY A 35 3.70 -3.30 -0.28
N LEU A 36 4.57 -2.39 0.15
CA LEU A 36 4.15 -1.01 0.43
C LEU A 36 4.22 -0.16 -0.84
N VAL A 37 3.13 0.54 -1.15
CA VAL A 37 3.03 1.42 -2.30
C VAL A 37 2.81 2.85 -1.83
N THR A 38 3.56 3.79 -2.40
CA THR A 38 3.54 5.19 -1.99
C THR A 38 3.64 6.13 -3.18
N PHE A 39 3.55 7.43 -2.92
CA PHE A 39 3.67 8.51 -3.88
C PHE A 39 4.42 9.69 -3.22
N SER A 40 4.96 10.60 -4.03
CA SER A 40 5.69 11.75 -3.49
C SER A 40 4.70 12.76 -2.90
N GLU A 41 4.83 13.01 -1.61
CA GLU A 41 4.04 13.95 -0.82
C GLU A 41 4.97 14.62 0.19
N ARG A 42 5.64 15.69 -0.23
CA ARG A 42 6.62 16.39 0.61
C ARG A 42 5.92 17.16 1.73
N PRO A 43 6.48 17.18 2.96
CA PRO A 43 7.73 16.54 3.40
C PRO A 43 7.54 15.12 3.98
N LEU A 44 6.35 14.54 3.88
CA LEU A 44 5.96 13.30 4.55
C LEU A 44 6.63 12.07 3.94
N VAL A 45 6.58 11.96 2.60
CA VAL A 45 7.23 10.90 1.82
C VAL A 45 7.81 11.49 0.54
N ASP A 46 9.08 11.20 0.29
CA ASP A 46 9.75 11.55 -0.95
C ASP A 46 10.89 10.58 -1.24
N ARG A 47 11.67 10.85 -2.28
CA ARG A 47 12.93 10.16 -2.56
C ARG A 47 14.14 11.00 -2.17
N ASP A 48 15.20 10.34 -1.74
CA ASP A 48 16.53 10.96 -1.61
C ASP A 48 17.25 11.03 -2.97
N GLU A 49 18.50 11.49 -2.96
CA GLU A 49 19.35 11.60 -4.15
C GLU A 49 19.63 10.23 -4.80
N ASN A 50 19.61 9.16 -4.01
CA ASN A 50 19.81 7.78 -4.43
C ASN A 50 18.49 7.07 -4.79
N GLN A 51 17.39 7.80 -4.95
CA GLN A 51 16.05 7.28 -5.22
C GLN A 51 15.45 6.39 -4.11
N GLN A 52 16.02 6.42 -2.90
CA GLN A 52 15.50 5.69 -1.76
C GLN A 52 14.34 6.43 -1.08
N PRO A 53 13.31 5.72 -0.59
CA PRO A 53 12.23 6.34 0.18
C PRO A 53 12.78 7.07 1.42
N LYS A 54 12.40 8.33 1.60
CA LYS A 54 12.69 9.14 2.79
C LYS A 54 11.47 9.92 3.24
N GLY A 55 11.52 10.44 4.45
CA GLY A 55 10.50 11.35 5.00
C GLY A 55 9.95 10.84 6.32
N LEU A 56 9.21 11.70 7.00
CA LEU A 56 8.70 11.43 8.36
C LEU A 56 7.91 10.11 8.41
N VAL A 57 7.00 9.90 7.47
CA VAL A 57 6.12 8.72 7.45
C VAL A 57 6.90 7.44 7.12
N VAL A 58 7.93 7.55 6.26
CA VAL A 58 8.82 6.42 5.94
C VAL A 58 9.57 5.95 7.18
N SER A 59 10.11 6.88 7.97
CA SER A 59 10.82 6.55 9.21
C SER A 59 9.93 5.85 10.23
N VAL A 60 8.67 6.31 10.37
CA VAL A 60 7.70 5.67 11.27
C VAL A 60 7.35 4.26 10.79
N LEU A 61 7.15 4.06 9.48
CA LEU A 61 6.86 2.74 8.93
C LEU A 61 8.03 1.77 9.04
N ALA A 62 9.26 2.24 8.85
CA ALA A 62 10.44 1.41 9.02
C ALA A 62 10.53 0.85 10.45
N GLU A 63 10.30 1.70 11.45
CA GLU A 63 10.26 1.28 12.86
C GLU A 63 9.09 0.34 13.16
N LEU A 64 7.91 0.60 12.57
CA LEU A 64 6.73 -0.28 12.72
C LEU A 64 7.01 -1.68 12.16
N MET A 65 7.56 -1.77 10.96
CA MET A 65 7.88 -3.06 10.32
C MET A 65 9.00 -3.78 11.06
N HIS A 66 10.01 -3.06 11.55
CA HIS A 66 11.07 -3.62 12.38
C HIS A 66 10.52 -4.27 13.65
N ARG A 67 9.64 -3.57 14.38
CA ARG A 67 8.99 -4.10 15.60
C ARG A 67 8.06 -5.27 15.31
N ALA A 68 7.43 -5.28 14.14
CA ALA A 68 6.57 -6.38 13.72
C ALA A 68 7.35 -7.61 13.22
N GLY A 69 8.66 -7.47 12.96
CA GLY A 69 9.47 -8.53 12.38
C GLY A 69 9.06 -8.89 10.94
N LEU A 70 8.52 -7.93 10.19
CA LEU A 70 8.00 -8.15 8.85
C LEU A 70 8.96 -7.60 7.80
N GLU A 71 9.29 -8.43 6.81
CA GLU A 71 10.00 -7.96 5.63
C GLU A 71 9.03 -7.18 4.72
N TYR A 72 9.53 -6.11 4.11
CA TYR A 72 8.72 -5.26 3.25
C TYR A 72 9.56 -4.66 2.11
N ASN A 73 8.86 -4.20 1.08
CA ASN A 73 9.44 -3.34 0.04
C ASN A 73 8.58 -2.09 -0.15
N ILE A 74 9.19 -0.98 -0.56
CA ILE A 74 8.48 0.26 -0.86
C ILE A 74 8.61 0.55 -2.35
N LYS A 75 7.47 0.76 -3.02
CA LYS A 75 7.41 1.16 -4.43
C LYS A 75 6.64 2.45 -4.58
N PHE A 76 7.18 3.35 -5.39
CA PHE A 76 6.50 4.58 -5.75
C PHE A 76 5.66 4.39 -7.02
N ALA A 77 4.43 4.90 -7.00
CA ALA A 77 3.53 4.92 -8.14
C ALA A 77 2.76 6.24 -8.17
N PRO A 78 2.18 6.65 -9.32
CA PRO A 78 1.21 7.75 -9.34
C PRO A 78 0.08 7.51 -8.32
N PRO A 79 -0.44 8.53 -7.61
CA PRO A 79 -1.34 8.33 -6.46
C PRO A 79 -2.55 7.44 -6.75
N LYS A 80 -3.25 7.68 -7.87
CA LYS A 80 -4.38 6.85 -8.32
C LYS A 80 -3.99 5.39 -8.50
N ARG A 81 -2.79 5.13 -9.03
CA ARG A 81 -2.28 3.76 -9.24
C ARG A 81 -1.88 3.12 -7.90
N ALA A 82 -1.29 3.88 -6.98
CA ALA A 82 -0.95 3.36 -5.66
C ALA A 82 -2.18 2.85 -4.89
N LEU A 83 -3.26 3.64 -4.89
CA LEU A 83 -4.56 3.24 -4.35
C LEU A 83 -5.11 1.98 -5.01
N LEU A 84 -5.08 1.89 -6.34
CA LEU A 84 -5.56 0.73 -7.08
C LEU A 84 -4.73 -0.54 -6.79
N ILE A 85 -3.40 -0.43 -6.67
CA ILE A 85 -2.54 -1.57 -6.34
C ILE A 85 -2.89 -2.10 -4.95
N ALA A 86 -2.97 -1.23 -3.94
CA ALA A 86 -3.34 -1.66 -2.58
C ALA A 86 -4.75 -2.24 -2.49
N GLN A 87 -5.69 -1.77 -3.33
CA GLN A 87 -7.06 -2.29 -3.36
C GLN A 87 -7.17 -3.66 -4.05
N ARG A 88 -6.35 -3.91 -5.08
CA ARG A 88 -6.53 -5.07 -5.99
C ARG A 88 -5.48 -6.16 -5.82
N THR A 89 -4.40 -5.90 -5.10
CA THR A 89 -3.30 -6.85 -4.92
C THR A 89 -3.22 -7.27 -3.46
N GLU A 90 -3.24 -8.58 -3.22
CA GLU A 90 -3.08 -9.14 -1.89
C GLU A 90 -1.74 -8.75 -1.27
N ASN A 91 -1.69 -8.64 0.06
CA ASN A 91 -0.50 -8.27 0.83
C ASN A 91 0.14 -6.93 0.43
N HIS A 92 -0.66 -6.00 -0.11
CA HIS A 92 -0.21 -4.64 -0.42
C HIS A 92 -0.89 -3.59 0.47
N CYS A 93 -0.15 -2.56 0.85
CA CYS A 93 -0.66 -1.42 1.60
C CYS A 93 -0.25 -0.12 0.92
N VAL A 94 -1.12 0.90 0.97
CA VAL A 94 -0.82 2.24 0.45
C VAL A 94 -0.63 3.23 1.60
N PHE A 95 0.36 4.12 1.48
CA PHE A 95 0.63 5.16 2.47
C PHE A 95 1.36 6.38 1.89
N PRO A 96 1.30 7.54 2.56
CA PRO A 96 0.21 7.92 3.45
C PRO A 96 -1.07 8.10 2.63
N ILE A 97 -2.23 7.81 3.20
CA ILE A 97 -3.52 8.16 2.58
C ILE A 97 -4.43 8.75 3.65
N ASP A 98 -5.12 9.83 3.29
CA ASP A 98 -6.18 10.37 4.12
C ASP A 98 -7.33 9.38 4.21
N ARG A 99 -7.80 9.17 5.45
CA ARG A 99 -8.99 8.39 5.75
C ARG A 99 -10.23 9.25 5.50
N SER A 100 -11.13 8.75 4.67
CA SER A 100 -12.43 9.38 4.39
C SER A 100 -13.52 8.32 4.37
N GLN A 101 -14.77 8.75 4.54
CA GLN A 101 -15.92 7.85 4.54
C GLN A 101 -16.05 7.07 3.21
N GLU A 102 -15.75 7.72 2.08
CA GLU A 102 -15.74 7.09 0.75
C GLU A 102 -14.73 5.94 0.65
N ARG A 103 -13.58 6.07 1.31
CA ARG A 103 -12.51 5.06 1.25
C ARG A 103 -12.66 3.94 2.27
N GLU A 104 -13.44 4.16 3.31
CA GLU A 104 -13.60 3.23 4.44
C GLU A 104 -14.03 1.82 3.98
N VAL A 105 -14.87 1.75 2.93
CA VAL A 105 -15.41 0.50 2.42
C VAL A 105 -14.40 -0.35 1.61
N PHE A 106 -13.27 0.24 1.20
CA PHE A 106 -12.32 -0.41 0.29
C PHE A 106 -11.05 -0.91 0.99
N PHE A 107 -10.78 -0.46 2.21
CA PHE A 107 -9.50 -0.71 2.88
C PHE A 107 -9.71 -1.19 4.32
N LYS A 108 -8.73 -1.96 4.79
CA LYS A 108 -8.53 -2.20 6.22
C LYS A 108 -7.52 -1.19 6.75
N TRP A 109 -7.88 -0.48 7.81
CA TRP A 109 -7.05 0.57 8.40
C TRP A 109 -6.28 0.01 9.60
N VAL A 110 -4.95 0.11 9.56
CA VAL A 110 -4.09 -0.41 10.64
C VAL A 110 -4.04 0.58 11.80
N SER A 111 -3.62 1.82 11.54
CA SER A 111 -3.50 2.88 12.55
C SER A 111 -3.20 4.23 11.87
N PRO A 112 -3.59 5.38 12.45
CA PRO A 112 -3.08 6.67 11.99
C PRO A 112 -1.56 6.77 12.15
N VAL A 113 -0.85 7.04 11.06
CA VAL A 113 0.60 7.35 11.08
C VAL A 113 0.84 8.84 11.33
N LEU A 114 -0.11 9.69 10.95
CA LEU A 114 -0.12 11.12 11.19
C LEU A 114 -1.56 11.58 11.44
N ILE A 115 -1.74 12.55 12.34
CA ILE A 115 -3.02 13.24 12.52
C ILE A 115 -2.81 14.70 12.11
N SER A 116 -3.38 15.08 10.97
CA SER A 116 -3.36 16.47 10.50
C SER A 116 -4.58 17.24 11.03
N ARG A 117 -4.40 18.53 11.31
CA ARG A 117 -5.48 19.46 11.66
C ARG A 117 -5.43 20.66 10.73
N HIS A 118 -6.59 21.07 10.26
CA HIS A 118 -6.74 22.27 9.47
C HIS A 118 -6.91 23.48 10.39
N GLY A 119 -6.30 24.60 10.03
CA GLY A 119 -6.37 25.84 10.78
C GLY A 119 -6.16 27.03 9.85
N PHE A 120 -6.65 28.19 10.28
CA PHE A 120 -6.35 29.45 9.62
C PHE A 120 -5.01 29.99 10.12
N TYR A 121 -4.22 30.48 9.17
CA TYR A 121 -2.93 31.11 9.45
C TYR A 121 -2.97 32.55 8.93
N ALA A 122 -2.38 33.45 9.69
CA ALA A 122 -2.22 34.85 9.33
C ALA A 122 -0.79 35.30 9.67
N GLN A 123 -0.35 36.39 9.06
CA GLN A 123 0.92 37.03 9.41
C GLN A 123 0.93 37.44 10.89
N PRO A 124 2.07 37.32 11.60
CA PRO A 124 2.16 37.63 13.03
C PRO A 124 1.71 39.06 13.38
N GLU A 125 1.88 40.01 12.47
CA GLU A 125 1.52 41.42 12.65
C GLU A 125 0.01 41.66 12.54
N ARG A 126 -0.74 40.70 11.98
CA ARG A 126 -2.20 40.78 11.89
C ARG A 126 -2.83 40.24 13.18
N ASN A 127 -3.30 41.16 14.02
CA ASN A 127 -4.09 40.86 15.21
C ASN A 127 -5.51 40.38 14.85
N ILE A 128 -5.62 39.16 14.34
CA ILE A 128 -6.89 38.49 14.01
C ILE A 128 -7.28 37.57 15.18
N LYS A 129 -8.45 37.82 15.79
CA LYS A 129 -9.02 36.97 16.83
C LYS A 129 -10.18 36.16 16.24
N LEU A 130 -10.03 34.84 16.20
CA LEU A 130 -11.06 33.91 15.79
C LEU A 130 -11.34 32.94 16.93
N VAL A 131 -12.58 32.93 17.42
CA VAL A 131 -13.06 31.95 18.41
C VAL A 131 -13.96 30.92 17.71
N THR A 132 -14.71 31.36 16.71
CA THR A 132 -15.60 30.53 15.90
C THR A 132 -15.30 30.69 14.42
N LEU A 133 -15.74 29.73 13.59
CA LEU A 133 -15.65 29.85 12.13
C LEU A 133 -16.41 31.06 11.58
N LYS A 134 -17.43 31.56 12.29
CA LYS A 134 -18.19 32.74 11.86
C LYS A 134 -17.35 34.01 11.90
N ASP A 135 -16.39 34.08 12.82
CA ASP A 135 -15.50 35.23 12.98
C ASP A 135 -14.58 35.40 11.76
N ALA A 136 -14.40 34.34 10.96
CA ALA A 136 -13.58 34.35 9.76
C ALA A 136 -14.28 34.97 8.54
N ARG A 137 -15.62 35.12 8.56
CA ARG A 137 -16.42 35.61 7.43
C ARG A 137 -16.01 36.98 6.86
N PRO A 138 -15.58 37.96 7.67
CA PRO A 138 -15.16 39.27 7.14
C PRO A 138 -13.83 39.25 6.39
N TYR A 139 -13.06 38.16 6.45
CA TYR A 139 -11.73 38.07 5.87
C TYR A 139 -11.74 37.36 4.51
N VAL A 140 -10.81 37.74 3.65
CA VAL A 140 -10.50 36.98 2.43
C VAL A 140 -9.65 35.77 2.81
N ILE A 141 -10.16 34.58 2.54
CA ILE A 141 -9.51 33.30 2.87
C ILE A 141 -8.91 32.73 1.60
N GLY A 142 -7.59 32.47 1.61
CA GLY A 142 -6.89 31.74 0.56
C GLY A 142 -6.71 30.26 0.93
N SER A 143 -6.76 29.39 -0.06
CA SER A 143 -6.47 27.96 0.08
C SER A 143 -5.76 27.43 -1.17
N TYR A 144 -5.11 26.28 -1.05
CA TYR A 144 -4.58 25.57 -2.21
C TYR A 144 -5.70 24.84 -2.95
N LEU A 145 -5.67 24.86 -4.28
CA LEU A 145 -6.68 24.16 -5.09
C LEU A 145 -6.57 22.65 -4.85
N GLY A 146 -7.63 22.03 -4.36
CA GLY A 146 -7.66 20.61 -4.02
C GLY A 146 -7.21 20.27 -2.60
N SER A 147 -6.97 21.26 -1.73
CA SER A 147 -6.77 21.03 -0.28
C SER A 147 -8.07 20.92 0.52
N GLY A 148 -9.21 20.78 -0.18
CA GLY A 148 -10.50 20.57 0.47
C GLY A 148 -10.53 19.17 1.07
N VAL A 149 -10.79 19.08 2.38
CA VAL A 149 -11.17 17.82 3.00
C VAL A 149 -12.63 17.52 2.66
N SER A 150 -12.87 16.37 2.03
CA SER A 150 -14.20 15.82 1.76
C SER A 150 -14.59 14.79 2.81
#